data_AF-A0A7S2N0A2-F1
#
_entry.id   AF-A0A7S2N0A2-F1
#
_cell.length_a   1.000
_cell.length_b   1.000
_cell.length_c   1.000
_cell.angle_alpha   90.00
_cell.angle_beta   90.00
_cell.angle_gamma   90.00
#
_symmetry.space_group_name_H-M   'P 1'
#
loop_
_entity.id
_entity.type
_entity.pdbx_description
1 polymer ?
#
loop_
_entity_poly.entity_id
_entity_poly.type
_entity_poly.pdbx_seq_one_letter_code
_entity_poly.pdbx_strand_id
1 'polypeptide(L)'
;DCSDLSAFPHLELIVDGEKLSFPPSSYIGSYVGTASEQVLGFIHQSRLKRSVCQLLIMDMGAADDTDAGPMLVLGMPFFREYYTTFDLGSSSRSLFVSKAGDRCEQPPSGDTVVADRVRGQYAEHEYAYRPRKVDVSKLSVPKLLRRGRSVRKAD
;
A
#
# COMPACT_ATOMS: atom_id res chain seq x y z
N ASP A 1 8.84 -1.66 19.04
CA ASP A 1 8.11 -2.93 19.21
C ASP A 1 7.30 -3.17 17.93
N CYS A 2 7.16 -4.41 17.46
CA CYS A 2 6.36 -4.76 16.27
C CYS A 2 5.24 -5.74 16.65
N SER A 3 4.78 -5.72 17.90
CA SER A 3 3.62 -6.47 18.35
C SER A 3 2.36 -5.61 18.43
N ASP A 4 2.54 -4.28 18.54
CA ASP A 4 1.48 -3.28 18.61
C ASP A 4 1.87 -2.05 17.79
N LEU A 5 0.95 -1.59 16.94
CA LEU A 5 1.10 -0.40 16.11
C LEU A 5 0.22 0.77 16.56
N SER A 6 -0.41 0.71 17.74
CA SER A 6 -1.27 1.76 18.30
C SER A 6 -0.60 3.12 18.43
N ALA A 7 0.73 3.16 18.53
CA ALA A 7 1.52 4.38 18.59
C ALA A 7 1.64 5.13 17.24
N PHE A 8 1.22 4.51 16.14
CA PHE A 8 1.34 5.07 14.79
C PHE A 8 -0.01 5.62 14.30
N PRO A 9 0.00 6.71 13.52
CA PRO A 9 -1.23 7.34 13.05
C PRO A 9 -1.89 6.56 11.90
N HIS A 10 -3.12 6.92 11.58
CA HIS A 10 -3.65 6.61 10.25
C HIS A 10 -3.03 7.58 9.24
N LEU A 11 -2.63 7.08 8.06
CA LEU A 11 -2.29 7.92 6.92
C LEU A 11 -3.56 8.25 6.14
N GLU A 12 -3.62 9.45 5.56
CA GLU A 12 -4.77 9.92 4.81
C GLU A 12 -4.35 10.35 3.42
N LEU A 13 -5.04 9.84 2.40
CA LEU A 13 -4.89 10.24 1.01
C LEU A 13 -6.18 10.89 0.55
N ILE A 14 -6.08 12.08 -0.03
CA ILE A 14 -7.22 12.80 -0.61
C ILE A 14 -7.15 12.63 -2.13
N VAL A 15 -8.16 12.00 -2.72
CA VAL A 15 -8.26 11.76 -4.17
C VAL A 15 -9.61 12.27 -4.64
N ASP A 16 -9.60 13.27 -5.53
CA ASP A 16 -10.83 13.90 -6.05
C ASP A 16 -11.78 14.42 -4.94
N GLY A 17 -11.20 14.89 -3.83
CA GLY A 17 -11.95 15.35 -2.65
C GLY A 17 -12.40 14.23 -1.70
N GLU A 18 -12.29 12.97 -2.10
CA GLU A 18 -12.61 11.82 -1.25
C GLU A 18 -11.43 11.43 -0.36
N LYS A 19 -11.73 11.11 0.90
CA LYS A 19 -10.73 10.80 1.92
C LYS A 19 -10.58 9.30 2.10
N LEU A 20 -9.39 8.78 1.82
CA LEU A 20 -9.01 7.39 2.04
C LEU A 20 -8.07 7.30 3.24
N SER A 21 -8.49 6.57 4.28
CA SER A 21 -7.71 6.33 5.49
C SER A 21 -6.98 4.98 5.43
N PHE A 22 -5.76 4.95 5.92
CA PHE A 22 -4.88 3.78 5.94
C PHE A 22 -4.38 3.56 7.37
N PRO A 23 -4.76 2.46 8.02
CA PRO A 23 -4.30 2.18 9.38
C PRO A 23 -2.81 1.84 9.40
N PRO A 24 -2.13 1.93 10.56
CA PRO A 24 -0.72 1.53 10.71
C PRO A 24 -0.37 0.18 10.08
N SER A 25 -1.23 -0.81 10.22
CA SER A 25 -1.01 -2.16 9.67
C SER A 25 -0.97 -2.22 8.14
N SER A 26 -1.42 -1.18 7.44
CA SER A 26 -1.33 -1.11 5.98
C SER A 26 0.07 -0.71 5.50
N TYR A 27 0.81 0.09 6.27
CA TYR A 27 2.11 0.65 5.87
C TYR A 27 3.27 0.29 6.80
N ILE A 28 3.01 -0.43 7.90
CA ILE A 28 4.02 -0.98 8.81
C ILE A 28 3.81 -2.49 8.96
N GLY A 29 4.90 -3.25 8.87
CA GLY A 29 4.86 -4.69 9.07
C GLY A 29 6.24 -5.32 9.08
N SER A 30 6.28 -6.63 8.96
CA SER A 30 7.50 -7.43 8.99
C SER A 30 7.73 -8.14 7.65
N TYR A 31 8.99 -8.25 7.25
CA TYR A 31 9.38 -9.03 6.09
C TYR A 31 9.61 -10.49 6.48
N VAL A 32 9.12 -11.41 5.64
CA VAL A 32 9.41 -12.84 5.73
C VAL A 32 9.89 -13.36 4.38
N GLY A 33 10.64 -14.46 4.36
CA GLY A 33 11.22 -15.01 3.14
C GLY A 33 12.47 -14.25 2.68
N THR A 34 12.94 -14.56 1.47
CA THR A 34 14.17 -14.01 0.89
C THR A 34 13.83 -13.16 -0.33
N ALA A 35 14.19 -11.88 -0.30
CA ALA A 35 14.01 -10.98 -1.43
C ALA A 35 15.02 -11.29 -2.54
N SER A 36 14.64 -11.03 -3.80
CA SER A 36 15.61 -11.01 -4.89
C SER A 36 16.55 -9.80 -4.78
N GLU A 37 17.75 -9.89 -5.36
CA GLU A 37 18.72 -8.78 -5.45
C GLU A 37 18.11 -7.49 -6.02
N GLN A 38 17.17 -7.64 -6.95
CA GLN A 38 16.48 -6.52 -7.57
C GLN A 38 15.59 -5.79 -6.56
N VAL A 39 14.87 -6.54 -5.72
CA VAL A 39 13.96 -6.02 -4.69
C VAL A 39 14.73 -5.41 -3.52
N LEU A 40 15.87 -6.00 -3.13
CA LEU A 40 16.68 -5.52 -2.01
C LEU A 40 17.12 -4.05 -2.15
N GLY A 41 17.33 -3.59 -3.39
CA GLY A 41 17.73 -2.20 -3.67
C GLY A 41 16.63 -1.15 -3.46
N PHE A 42 15.37 -1.56 -3.29
CA PHE A 42 14.23 -0.64 -3.11
C PHE A 42 13.52 -0.80 -1.76
N ILE A 43 13.76 -1.91 -1.06
CA ILE A 43 13.26 -2.09 0.30
C ILE A 43 13.95 -1.08 1.22
N HIS A 44 13.14 -0.36 2.00
CA HIS A 44 13.64 0.41 3.13
C HIS A 44 14.26 -0.54 4.15
N GLN A 45 15.57 -0.72 4.07
CA GLN A 45 16.34 -1.48 5.04
C GLN A 45 16.79 -0.53 6.13
N SER A 46 16.14 -0.60 7.29
CA SER A 46 16.72 -0.05 8.50
C SER A 46 18.14 -0.61 8.69
N ARG A 47 19.15 0.26 8.81
CA ARG A 47 20.55 -0.15 9.13
C ARG A 47 20.63 -0.94 10.44
N LEU A 48 19.58 -0.89 11.26
CA LEU A 48 19.39 -1.72 12.44
C LEU A 48 18.81 -3.07 12.01
N LYS A 49 19.70 -4.02 11.68
CA LYS A 49 19.46 -5.45 11.34
C LYS A 49 18.64 -6.27 12.36
N ARG A 50 18.00 -5.61 13.34
CA ARG A 50 17.22 -6.19 14.44
C ARG A 50 15.76 -5.75 14.46
N SER A 51 15.35 -4.79 13.64
CA SER A 51 13.95 -4.32 13.65
C SER A 51 13.07 -5.21 12.78
N VAL A 52 12.22 -6.00 13.45
CA VAL A 52 11.21 -6.88 12.83
C VAL A 52 10.10 -6.06 12.16
N CYS A 53 9.97 -4.76 12.46
CA CYS A 53 9.04 -3.82 11.83
C CYS A 53 9.75 -2.90 10.83
N GLN A 54 9.20 -2.79 9.64
CA GLN A 54 9.66 -1.96 8.52
C GLN A 54 8.48 -1.24 7.89
N LEU A 55 8.77 -0.12 7.22
CA LEU A 55 7.80 0.53 6.34
C LEU A 55 7.54 -0.38 5.14
N LEU A 56 6.26 -0.58 4.81
CA LEU A 56 5.80 -1.31 3.63
C LEU A 56 5.59 -0.37 2.42
N ILE A 57 6.24 0.80 2.46
CA ILE A 57 6.26 1.80 1.40
C ILE A 57 7.61 1.69 0.70
N MET A 58 7.57 1.76 -0.63
CA MET A 58 8.75 1.77 -1.47
C MET A 58 8.96 3.18 -2.02
N ASP A 59 10.18 3.70 -1.88
CA ASP A 59 10.62 4.93 -2.54
C ASP A 59 11.27 4.54 -3.87
N MET A 60 10.76 5.10 -4.97
CA MET A 60 11.28 4.79 -6.30
C MET A 60 12.31 5.83 -6.78
N GLY A 61 12.62 6.82 -5.95
CA GLY A 61 13.56 7.90 -6.21
C GLY A 61 13.18 8.68 -7.46
N ALA A 62 14.16 8.98 -8.31
CA ALA A 62 13.95 9.74 -9.55
C ALA A 62 12.97 9.09 -10.55
N ALA A 63 12.52 7.86 -10.34
CA ALA A 63 11.48 7.25 -11.17
C ALA A 63 10.05 7.63 -10.75
N ASP A 64 9.89 8.32 -9.63
CA ASP A 64 8.62 8.94 -9.21
C ASP A 64 8.33 10.20 -10.03
N ASP A 65 9.35 10.83 -10.64
CA ASP A 65 9.18 11.95 -11.56
C ASP A 65 8.83 11.43 -12.95
N THR A 66 7.57 11.62 -13.36
CA THR A 66 7.08 11.28 -14.69
C THR A 66 6.84 12.54 -15.52
N ASP A 67 6.68 12.40 -16.84
CA ASP A 67 6.32 13.53 -17.72
C ASP A 67 5.00 14.20 -17.33
N ALA A 68 4.13 13.49 -16.60
CA ALA A 68 2.87 13.99 -16.06
C ALA A 68 3.00 14.58 -14.64
N GLY A 69 4.21 14.60 -14.07
CA GLY A 69 4.51 15.02 -12.71
C GLY A 69 4.84 13.87 -11.76
N PRO A 70 5.02 14.16 -10.47
CA PRO A 70 5.27 13.16 -9.44
C PRO A 70 4.16 12.12 -9.38
N MET A 71 4.52 10.84 -9.36
CA MET A 71 3.60 9.72 -9.39
C MET A 71 3.67 8.91 -8.10
N LEU A 72 2.50 8.64 -7.51
CA LEU A 72 2.36 7.66 -6.44
C LEU A 72 1.72 6.37 -7.00
N VAL A 73 2.32 5.22 -6.72
CA VAL A 73 1.76 3.92 -7.11
C VAL A 73 1.03 3.28 -5.92
N LEU A 74 -0.30 3.19 -6.03
CA LEU A 74 -1.14 2.52 -5.05
C LEU A 74 -1.12 1.01 -5.30
N GLY A 75 -0.39 0.29 -4.45
CA GLY A 75 -0.19 -1.15 -4.55
C GLY A 75 -1.05 -1.99 -3.62
N MET A 76 -0.52 -3.15 -3.22
CA MET A 76 -1.23 -4.09 -2.36
C MET A 76 -1.73 -3.54 -1.01
N PRO A 77 -1.02 -2.63 -0.30
CA PRO A 77 -1.57 -1.97 0.89
C PRO A 77 -2.92 -1.31 0.64
N PHE A 78 -3.08 -0.66 -0.52
CA PHE A 78 -4.32 -0.04 -0.94
C PHE A 78 -5.40 -1.08 -1.25
N PHE A 79 -5.10 -2.04 -2.12
CA PHE A 79 -6.08 -3.05 -2.56
C PHE A 79 -6.53 -4.03 -1.46
N ARG A 80 -5.80 -4.10 -0.34
CA ARG A 80 -6.20 -4.87 0.85
C ARG A 80 -7.15 -4.10 1.76
N GLU A 81 -7.08 -2.78 1.72
CA GLU A 81 -7.91 -1.90 2.55
C GLU A 81 -9.21 -1.55 1.82
N TYR A 82 -9.13 -1.41 0.49
CA TYR A 82 -10.24 -1.00 -0.36
C TYR A 82 -10.50 -2.01 -1.46
N TYR A 83 -11.74 -2.53 -1.49
CA TYR A 83 -12.26 -3.21 -2.67
C TYR A 83 -12.34 -2.17 -3.80
N THR A 84 -11.68 -2.47 -4.91
CA THR A 84 -11.43 -1.51 -5.96
C THR A 84 -11.95 -2.04 -7.30
N THR A 85 -12.76 -1.25 -7.98
CA THR A 85 -13.25 -1.54 -9.33
C THR A 85 -12.70 -0.50 -10.30
N PHE A 86 -12.18 -0.97 -11.43
CA PHE A 86 -11.68 -0.13 -12.51
C PHE A 86 -12.71 -0.08 -13.62
N ASP A 87 -13.21 1.10 -13.93
CA ASP A 87 -13.91 1.35 -15.18
C ASP A 87 -12.93 1.94 -16.18
N LEU A 88 -12.61 1.16 -17.21
CA LEU A 88 -11.64 1.56 -18.21
C LEU A 88 -12.25 2.42 -19.31
N GLY A 89 -13.58 2.48 -19.42
CA GLY A 89 -14.33 3.24 -20.42
C GLY A 89 -13.78 3.14 -21.84
N SER A 90 -14.26 4.01 -22.74
CA SER A 90 -13.64 4.25 -24.05
C SER A 90 -12.87 5.57 -24.10
N SER A 91 -13.22 6.54 -23.25
CA SER A 91 -12.66 7.90 -23.25
C SER A 91 -12.33 8.46 -21.86
N SER A 92 -12.92 7.93 -20.79
CA SER A 92 -12.62 8.32 -19.41
C SER A 92 -12.43 7.06 -18.56
N ARG A 93 -11.42 7.11 -17.68
CA ARG A 93 -11.09 6.03 -16.76
C ARG A 93 -11.47 6.47 -15.36
N SER A 94 -12.15 5.59 -14.64
CA SER A 94 -12.65 5.87 -13.29
C SER A 94 -12.27 4.75 -12.35
N LEU A 95 -12.06 5.11 -11.09
CA LEU A 95 -11.81 4.19 -10.00
C LEU A 95 -12.97 4.28 -9.00
N PHE A 96 -13.55 3.14 -8.65
CA PHE A 96 -14.54 3.04 -7.60
C PHE A 96 -13.95 2.24 -6.45
N VAL A 97 -14.11 2.76 -5.22
CA VAL A 97 -13.56 2.13 -4.03
C VAL A 97 -14.62 2.01 -2.95
N SER A 98 -14.53 0.93 -2.18
CA SER A 98 -15.30 0.71 -0.95
C SER A 98 -14.39 0.00 0.06
N LYS A 99 -14.71 0.07 1.36
CA LYS A 99 -13.94 -0.66 2.36
C LYS A 99 -13.97 -2.16 2.05
N ALA A 100 -12.81 -2.80 2.02
CA ALA A 100 -12.72 -4.23 1.80
C ALA A 100 -13.24 -5.02 3.02
N GLY A 101 -13.98 -6.09 2.78
CA GLY A 101 -14.29 -7.09 3.81
C GLY A 101 -13.08 -7.96 4.16
N ASP A 102 -13.23 -8.85 5.16
CA ASP A 102 -12.15 -9.70 5.67
C ASP A 102 -11.52 -10.60 4.60
N ARG A 103 -12.26 -10.98 3.55
CA ARG A 103 -11.74 -11.78 2.43
C ARG A 103 -11.51 -10.97 1.16
N CYS A 104 -11.31 -9.66 1.29
CA CYS A 104 -11.22 -8.72 0.18
C CYS A 104 -12.47 -8.73 -0.73
N GLU A 105 -13.64 -9.01 -0.16
CA GLU A 105 -14.90 -8.97 -0.87
C GLU A 105 -15.54 -7.57 -0.84
N GLN A 106 -16.39 -7.32 -1.83
CA GLN A 106 -17.24 -6.13 -1.82
C GLN A 106 -18.26 -6.27 -0.68
N PRO A 107 -18.46 -5.24 0.15
CA PRO A 107 -19.54 -5.24 1.13
C PRO A 107 -20.90 -5.35 0.41
N PRO A 108 -21.93 -5.95 1.05
CA PRO A 108 -23.25 -6.07 0.47
C PRO A 108 -23.76 -4.70 -0.02
N SER A 109 -24.32 -4.66 -1.22
CA SER A 109 -24.81 -3.43 -1.86
C SER A 109 -25.83 -2.72 -0.98
N GLY A 110 -25.49 -1.52 -0.51
CA GLY A 110 -26.37 -0.71 0.36
C GLY A 110 -25.61 0.25 1.27
N ASP A 111 -24.35 -0.05 1.57
CA ASP A 111 -23.49 0.85 2.35
C ASP A 111 -22.83 1.85 1.41
N THR A 112 -23.44 3.04 1.31
CA THR A 112 -22.79 4.23 0.78
C THR A 112 -21.41 4.40 1.40
N VAL A 113 -20.47 4.99 0.64
CA VAL A 113 -19.13 5.45 1.09
C VAL A 113 -19.25 6.60 2.10
N VAL A 114 -20.21 6.55 3.00
CA VAL A 114 -20.19 7.29 4.25
C VAL A 114 -19.47 6.36 5.20
N ALA A 115 -18.16 6.54 5.25
CA ALA A 115 -17.26 5.94 6.22
C ALA A 115 -17.62 6.41 7.63
N ASP A 116 -18.78 6.04 8.16
CA ASP A 116 -19.03 6.08 9.58
C ASP A 116 -20.31 5.32 9.93
N ARG A 117 -20.17 4.45 10.94
CA ARG A 117 -21.20 4.01 11.90
C ARG A 117 -21.68 2.55 11.83
N VAL A 118 -21.10 1.79 12.77
CA VAL A 118 -21.81 1.05 13.85
C VAL A 118 -21.71 -0.49 13.87
N ARG A 119 -21.12 -1.16 12.87
CA ARG A 119 -20.88 -2.64 13.00
C ARG A 119 -19.44 -3.14 12.89
N GLY A 120 -18.49 -2.32 12.42
CA GLY A 120 -17.11 -2.76 12.18
C GLY A 120 -16.05 -2.30 13.21
N GLN A 121 -16.38 -1.39 14.13
CA GLN A 121 -15.38 -0.67 14.93
C GLN A 121 -14.47 -1.56 15.79
N TYR A 122 -14.96 -2.67 16.34
CA TYR A 122 -14.16 -3.55 17.19
C TYR A 122 -13.20 -4.46 16.40
N ALA A 123 -13.64 -4.99 15.26
CA ALA A 123 -12.79 -5.80 14.38
C ALA A 123 -11.76 -4.92 13.65
N GLU A 124 -12.17 -3.74 13.20
CA GLU A 124 -11.29 -2.77 12.53
C GLU A 124 -10.13 -2.34 13.45
N HIS A 125 -10.39 -2.10 14.74
CA HIS A 125 -9.35 -1.79 15.73
C HIS A 125 -8.31 -2.91 15.87
N GLU A 126 -8.75 -4.17 15.90
CA GLU A 126 -7.85 -5.31 16.08
C GLU A 126 -6.92 -5.51 14.87
N TYR A 127 -7.41 -5.30 13.64
CA TYR A 127 -6.60 -5.42 12.43
C TYR A 127 -5.78 -4.16 12.10
N ALA A 128 -6.27 -2.96 12.46
CA ALA A 128 -5.59 -1.71 12.18
C ALA A 128 -4.20 -1.61 12.85
N TYR A 129 -4.06 -2.21 14.03
CA TYR A 129 -2.83 -2.11 14.82
C TYR A 129 -2.01 -3.39 14.88
N ARG A 130 -2.43 -4.45 14.17
CA ARG A 130 -1.67 -5.70 14.05
C ARG A 130 -0.72 -5.65 12.85
N PRO A 131 0.60 -5.74 13.07
CA PRO A 131 1.55 -5.69 11.98
C PRO A 131 1.43 -6.88 11.04
N ARG A 132 1.47 -6.60 9.74
CA ARG A 132 1.36 -7.62 8.70
C ARG A 132 2.70 -8.32 8.47
N LYS A 133 2.66 -9.56 8.01
CA LYS A 133 3.83 -10.27 7.47
C LYS A 133 3.78 -10.23 5.95
N VAL A 134 4.81 -9.67 5.33
CA VAL A 134 4.93 -9.56 3.87
C VAL A 134 6.02 -10.50 3.40
N ASP A 135 5.65 -11.46 2.57
CA ASP A 135 6.58 -12.39 1.93
C ASP A 135 7.33 -11.68 0.79
N VAL A 136 8.58 -11.32 1.05
CA VAL A 136 9.40 -10.53 0.13
C VAL A 136 9.84 -11.32 -1.09
N SER A 137 9.74 -12.66 -1.07
CA SER A 137 10.03 -13.49 -2.25
C SER A 137 8.98 -13.33 -3.35
N LYS A 138 7.79 -12.82 -3.01
CA LYS A 138 6.68 -12.58 -3.94
C LYS A 138 6.64 -11.15 -4.49
N LEU A 139 7.55 -10.29 -4.04
CA LEU A 139 7.61 -8.91 -4.52
C LEU A 139 8.26 -8.85 -5.90
N SER A 140 7.75 -7.95 -6.73
CA SER A 140 8.26 -7.68 -8.06
C SER A 140 8.57 -6.20 -8.20
N VAL A 141 9.71 -5.88 -8.83
CA VAL A 141 10.07 -4.51 -9.14
C VAL A 141 9.26 -4.04 -10.36
N PRO A 142 8.55 -2.89 -10.28
CA PRO A 142 7.83 -2.35 -11.42
C PRO A 142 8.74 -2.18 -12.64
N LYS A 143 8.21 -2.50 -13.84
CA LYS A 143 8.97 -2.41 -15.10
C LYS A 143 9.53 -1.00 -15.35
N LEU A 144 8.84 0.03 -14.87
CA LEU A 144 9.28 1.43 -14.95
C LEU A 144 10.66 1.63 -14.31
N LEU A 145 10.89 1.04 -13.13
CA LEU A 145 12.15 1.17 -12.39
C LEU A 145 13.31 0.40 -13.03
N ARG A 146 12.99 -0.64 -13.80
CA ARG A 146 13.98 -1.41 -14.56
C ARG A 146 14.56 -0.60 -15.71
N ARG A 147 13.78 0.31 -16.32
CA ARG A 147 14.23 1.16 -17.44
C ARG A 147 15.17 2.27 -16.97
N GLY A 148 14.84 2.99 -15.89
CA GLY A 148 15.67 4.08 -15.36
C GLY A 148 17.07 3.66 -14.86
N ARG A 149 17.27 2.38 -14.53
CA ARG A 149 18.59 1.83 -14.14
C ARG A 149 19.45 1.45 -15.34
N SER A 150 18.86 1.17 -16.50
CA SER A 150 19.60 0.84 -17.73
C SER A 150 20.19 2.09 -18.39
N VAL A 151 19.53 3.25 -18.26
CA VAL A 151 20.03 4.54 -18.76
C VAL A 151 21.27 4.99 -17.97
N ARG A 152 21.29 4.77 -16.65
CA ARG A 152 22.44 5.12 -15.78
C ARG A 152 23.65 4.20 -15.88
N LYS A 153 23.60 3.15 -16.70
CA LYS A 153 24.74 2.24 -16.94
C LYS A 153 25.45 2.53 -18.27
N ALA A 154 25.04 3.60 -18.96
CA ALA A 154 25.56 4.00 -20.26
C ALA A 154 26.47 5.25 -20.22
N ASP A 155 26.86 5.70 -19.02
CA ASP A 155 27.90 6.72 -18.78
C ASP A 155 29.02 6.16 -17.90
#